data_AF-A0A353ZW70-F1
#
_entry.id   AF-A0A353ZW70-F1
#
_cell.length_a   1.000
_cell.length_b   1.000
_cell.length_c   1.000
_cell.angle_alpha   90.00
_cell.angle_beta   90.00
_cell.angle_gamma   90.00
#
_symmetry.space_group_name_H-M   'P 1'
#
loop_
_entity.id
_entity.type
_entity.pdbx_description
1 polymer ?
#
loop_
_entity_poly.entity_id
_entity_poly.type
_entity_poly.pdbx_seq_one_letter_code
_entity_poly.pdbx_strand_id
1 'polypeptide(L)'
;AVGRRQYIYHPAWRERKDRVKFDRALQLAESLPTARRLVTLDLRSDGPGRERVLAAAFRMLDSGSLRVGSERYTNENGSRGLATLLCAHVHVRKECLELSFPAKSGTDWESEIHDADLAALVRTLKRRGGNARLLSFKDGRTWRPLTSADINGYVKERTGLDFTAKDFRTLHGTVAAAVSLARSGPQPTVAARKRAVGVAMLEAAAVLGNTPSIARKSYVDPRLLDRFAAGETIDPKRVDSAESELRALLYGEGDVVPLQKSG
;
A
#
# COMPACT_ATOMS: atom_id res chain seq x y z
N ALA A 1 -12.65 18.78 22.97
CA ALA A 1 -11.44 18.82 22.12
C ALA A 1 -10.32 18.04 22.80
N VAL A 2 -9.70 17.06 22.13
CA VAL A 2 -8.64 16.23 22.72
C VAL A 2 -7.33 17.01 22.64
N GLY A 3 -6.75 17.39 23.78
CA GLY A 3 -5.58 18.28 23.93
C GLY A 3 -4.25 17.76 23.35
N ARG A 4 -4.23 17.44 22.06
CA ARG A 4 -3.05 16.99 21.30
C ARG A 4 -2.31 18.19 20.73
N ARG A 5 -0.99 18.26 20.94
CA ARG A 5 -0.12 19.27 20.32
C ARG A 5 -0.25 19.20 18.80
N GLN A 6 -0.71 20.29 18.20
CA GLN A 6 -0.77 20.45 16.74
C GLN A 6 0.49 21.20 16.28
N TYR A 7 1.26 20.58 15.39
CA TYR A 7 2.42 21.23 14.77
C TYR A 7 2.02 21.79 13.41
N ILE A 8 2.09 23.11 13.26
CA ILE A 8 1.90 23.80 11.98
C ILE A 8 3.27 24.04 11.37
N TYR A 9 3.58 23.34 10.28
CA TYR A 9 4.84 23.49 9.56
C TYR A 9 4.75 24.61 8.52
N HIS A 10 5.88 25.28 8.26
CA HIS A 10 6.01 26.28 7.19
C HIS A 10 5.65 25.70 5.81
N PRO A 11 4.84 26.40 4.97
CA PRO A 11 4.35 25.87 3.69
C PRO A 11 5.45 25.32 2.75
N ALA A 12 6.55 26.06 2.58
CA ALA A 12 7.68 25.63 1.75
C ALA A 12 8.36 24.33 2.23
N TRP A 13 8.37 24.08 3.55
CA TRP A 13 8.89 22.83 4.11
C TRP A 13 7.97 21.65 3.80
N ARG A 14 6.66 21.88 3.82
CA ARG A 14 5.64 20.88 3.46
C ARG A 14 5.76 20.48 1.98
N GLU A 15 5.88 21.44 1.07
CA GLU A 15 6.06 21.16 -0.36
C GLU A 15 7.33 20.35 -0.66
N ARG A 16 8.46 20.70 -0.01
CA ARG A 16 9.70 19.95 -0.17
C ARG A 16 9.60 18.53 0.40
N LYS A 17 8.97 18.36 1.56
CA LYS A 17 8.69 17.04 2.15
C LYS A 17 7.74 16.21 1.29
N ASP A 18 6.73 16.84 0.67
CA ASP A 18 5.77 16.16 -0.18
C ASP A 18 6.43 15.65 -1.47
N ARG A 19 7.29 16.45 -2.11
CA ARG A 19 8.12 15.98 -3.25
C ARG A 19 8.95 14.75 -2.89
N VAL A 20 9.72 14.83 -1.79
CA VAL A 20 10.55 13.71 -1.33
C VAL A 20 9.73 12.44 -1.07
N LYS A 21 8.53 12.58 -0.51
CA LYS A 21 7.62 11.44 -0.27
C LYS A 21 7.20 10.77 -1.59
N PHE A 22 6.92 11.53 -2.63
CA PHE A 22 6.53 10.96 -3.92
C PHE A 22 7.71 10.32 -4.66
N ASP A 23 8.89 10.94 -4.62
CA ASP A 23 10.11 10.34 -5.19
C ASP A 23 10.45 9.01 -4.49
N ARG A 24 10.30 8.95 -3.16
CA ARG A 24 10.46 7.71 -2.40
C ARG A 24 9.47 6.62 -2.81
N ALA A 25 8.22 6.96 -3.14
CA ALA A 25 7.25 5.99 -3.62
C ALA A 25 7.67 5.39 -4.98
N LEU A 26 8.25 6.21 -5.87
CA LEU A 26 8.78 5.73 -7.15
C LEU A 26 10.07 4.90 -6.97
N GLN A 27 10.95 5.28 -6.04
CA GLN A 27 12.12 4.46 -5.67
C GLN A 27 11.69 3.11 -5.07
N LEU A 28 10.61 3.09 -4.27
CA LEU A 28 10.03 1.85 -3.77
C LEU A 28 9.60 0.98 -4.95
N ALA A 29 8.86 1.52 -5.92
CA ALA A 29 8.47 0.81 -7.13
C ALA A 29 9.66 0.20 -7.90
N GLU A 30 10.83 0.83 -7.89
CA GLU A 30 12.07 0.27 -8.46
C GLU A 30 12.50 -1.03 -7.78
N SER A 31 12.44 -1.03 -6.45
CA SER A 31 12.99 -2.08 -5.61
C SER A 31 12.05 -3.29 -5.52
N LEU A 32 10.74 -3.08 -5.74
CA LEU A 32 9.71 -4.09 -5.52
C LEU A 32 9.87 -5.35 -6.38
N PRO A 33 10.24 -5.32 -7.67
CA PRO A 33 10.44 -6.54 -8.44
C PRO A 33 11.45 -7.50 -7.80
N THR A 34 12.60 -7.00 -7.37
CA THR A 34 13.63 -7.81 -6.70
C THR A 34 13.20 -8.20 -5.29
N ALA A 35 12.68 -7.25 -4.50
CA ALA A 35 12.20 -7.51 -3.15
C ALA A 35 11.10 -8.58 -3.13
N ARG A 36 10.15 -8.52 -4.06
CA ARG A 36 9.05 -9.48 -4.19
C ARG A 36 9.57 -10.88 -4.47
N ARG A 37 10.58 -11.05 -5.32
CA ARG A 37 11.19 -12.37 -5.58
C ARG A 37 11.76 -12.98 -4.30
N LEU A 38 12.56 -12.22 -3.57
CA LEU A 38 13.16 -12.67 -2.30
C LEU A 38 12.08 -13.01 -1.27
N VAL A 39 11.12 -12.12 -1.06
CA VAL A 39 10.01 -12.32 -0.11
C VAL A 39 9.19 -13.57 -0.46
N THR A 40 9.05 -13.93 -1.73
CA THR A 40 8.35 -15.17 -2.12
C THR A 40 9.14 -16.41 -1.72
N LEU A 41 10.47 -16.39 -1.84
CA LEU A 41 11.31 -17.48 -1.36
C LEU A 41 11.17 -17.66 0.14
N ASP A 42 11.23 -16.55 0.88
CA ASP A 42 11.08 -16.55 2.34
C ASP A 42 9.69 -17.04 2.78
N LEU A 43 8.63 -16.62 2.07
CA LEU A 43 7.27 -17.03 2.37
C LEU A 43 7.01 -18.52 2.12
N ARG A 44 7.78 -19.13 1.21
CA ARG A 44 7.74 -20.55 0.88
C ARG A 44 8.63 -21.42 1.76
N SER A 45 9.37 -20.84 2.70
CA SER A 45 10.18 -21.62 3.64
C SER A 45 9.31 -22.52 4.54
N ASP A 46 9.90 -23.55 5.14
CA ASP A 46 9.18 -24.47 6.02
C ASP A 46 8.84 -23.88 7.39
N GLY A 47 7.74 -24.37 7.96
CA GLY A 47 7.27 -24.00 9.29
C GLY A 47 6.93 -22.50 9.47
N PRO A 48 6.51 -22.08 10.66
CA PRO A 48 6.19 -20.68 10.97
C PRO A 48 7.40 -19.94 11.59
N GLY A 49 8.55 -19.99 10.92
CA GLY A 49 9.78 -19.30 11.36
C GLY A 49 9.71 -17.78 11.25
N ARG A 50 10.65 -17.06 11.89
CA ARG A 50 10.64 -15.59 11.95
C ARG A 50 10.64 -14.94 10.56
N GLU A 51 11.53 -15.39 9.69
CA GLU A 51 11.69 -14.85 8.33
C GLU A 51 10.43 -15.05 7.48
N ARG A 52 9.83 -16.25 7.51
CA ARG A 52 8.56 -16.53 6.81
C ARG A 52 7.41 -15.63 7.25
N VAL A 53 7.29 -15.37 8.56
CA VAL A 53 6.23 -14.49 9.10
C VAL A 53 6.51 -13.03 8.75
N LEU A 54 7.79 -12.62 8.67
CA LEU A 54 8.17 -11.29 8.18
C LEU A 54 7.86 -11.14 6.68
N ALA A 55 8.11 -12.18 5.89
CA ALA A 55 7.74 -12.22 4.49
C ALA A 55 6.24 -12.06 4.28
N ALA A 56 5.43 -12.73 5.10
CA ALA A 56 3.99 -12.53 5.10
C ALA A 56 3.59 -11.10 5.48
N ALA A 57 4.24 -10.51 6.48
CA ALA A 57 4.00 -9.11 6.84
C ALA A 57 4.33 -8.16 5.68
N PHE A 58 5.47 -8.34 5.01
CA PHE A 58 5.83 -7.58 3.82
C PHE A 58 4.76 -7.74 2.73
N ARG A 59 4.37 -8.98 2.43
CA ARG A 59 3.40 -9.27 1.37
C ARG A 59 2.05 -8.61 1.65
N MET A 60 1.60 -8.63 2.90
CA MET A 60 0.40 -7.92 3.34
C MET A 60 0.50 -6.39 3.18
N LEU A 61 1.68 -5.78 3.32
CA LEU A 61 1.87 -4.35 3.02
C LEU A 61 1.81 -4.06 1.53
N ASP A 62 2.50 -4.90 0.76
CA ASP A 62 2.68 -4.80 -0.68
C ASP A 62 1.36 -5.00 -1.46
N SER A 63 0.48 -5.91 -1.01
CA SER A 63 -0.78 -6.17 -1.72
C SER A 63 -2.01 -5.56 -1.04
N GLY A 64 -2.03 -5.49 0.30
CA GLY A 64 -3.25 -5.13 1.06
C GLY A 64 -3.49 -3.63 1.25
N SER A 65 -2.59 -2.75 0.82
CA SER A 65 -2.64 -1.30 1.14
C SER A 65 -2.79 -1.00 2.64
N LEU A 66 -2.42 -1.97 3.48
CA LEU A 66 -2.64 -1.97 4.91
C LEU A 66 -1.87 -0.83 5.59
N ARG A 67 -2.46 -0.26 6.63
CA ARG A 67 -1.69 0.57 7.57
C ARG A 67 -0.92 -0.39 8.49
N VAL A 68 0.39 -0.19 8.69
CA VAL A 68 1.18 -1.01 9.64
C VAL A 68 0.63 -0.93 11.06
N GLY A 69 0.13 0.25 11.46
CA GLY A 69 -0.25 0.56 12.84
C GLY A 69 0.94 0.48 13.80
N SER A 70 0.87 1.18 14.92
CA SER A 70 1.83 1.00 16.01
C SER A 70 1.07 0.54 17.25
N GLU A 71 1.66 -0.34 18.05
CA GLU A 71 1.08 -0.81 19.32
C GLU A 71 0.60 0.34 20.21
N ARG A 72 1.33 1.46 20.22
CA ARG A 72 0.98 2.68 20.95
C ARG A 72 -0.38 3.29 20.58
N TYR A 73 -0.86 3.11 19.34
CA TYR A 73 -2.15 3.64 18.88
C TYR A 73 -3.33 2.69 19.14
N THR A 74 -3.06 1.39 19.33
CA THR A 74 -4.11 0.38 19.54
C THR A 74 -4.74 0.48 20.92
N ASN A 75 -3.95 0.82 21.93
CA ASN A 75 -4.43 0.93 23.31
C ASN A 75 -5.28 2.19 23.55
N GLU A 76 -5.13 3.25 22.75
CA GLU A 76 -5.82 4.54 22.99
C GLU A 76 -7.10 4.74 22.16
N ASN A 77 -7.26 4.07 21.01
CA ASN A 77 -8.42 4.33 20.12
C ASN A 77 -9.07 3.05 19.53
N GLY A 78 -8.69 1.85 19.99
CA GLY A 78 -9.22 0.58 19.46
C GLY A 78 -8.77 0.22 18.03
N SER A 79 -8.12 1.14 17.32
CA SER A 79 -7.66 0.95 15.94
C SER A 79 -6.45 0.01 15.87
N ARG A 80 -6.51 -0.98 14.98
CA ARG A 80 -5.42 -1.91 14.73
C ARG A 80 -4.73 -1.58 13.40
N GLY A 81 -3.43 -1.80 13.32
CA GLY A 81 -2.74 -2.01 12.05
C GLY A 81 -2.07 -3.38 11.97
N LEU A 82 -1.39 -3.66 10.87
CA LEU A 82 -0.72 -4.93 10.55
C LEU A 82 -0.03 -5.61 11.75
N ALA A 83 0.88 -4.92 12.42
CA ALA A 83 1.65 -5.46 13.55
C ALA A 83 0.76 -5.81 14.76
N THR A 84 -0.47 -5.30 14.77
CA THR A 84 -1.49 -5.42 15.82
C THR A 84 -2.76 -6.21 15.38
N LEU A 85 -2.73 -6.90 14.23
CA LEU A 85 -3.85 -7.76 13.81
C LEU A 85 -3.96 -9.02 14.67
N LEU A 86 -5.18 -9.52 14.84
CA LEU A 86 -5.48 -10.80 15.50
C LEU A 86 -5.90 -11.81 14.45
N CYS A 87 -5.78 -13.09 14.78
CA CYS A 87 -6.26 -14.19 13.93
C CYS A 87 -7.76 -14.07 13.61
N ALA A 88 -8.57 -13.50 14.51
CA ALA A 88 -10.00 -13.28 14.28
C ALA A 88 -10.29 -12.27 13.14
N HIS A 89 -9.38 -11.34 12.85
CA HIS A 89 -9.60 -10.29 11.83
C HIS A 89 -9.31 -10.73 10.40
N VAL A 90 -8.89 -11.98 10.20
CA VAL A 90 -8.56 -12.50 8.88
C VAL A 90 -9.34 -13.78 8.67
N HIS A 91 -10.20 -13.82 7.66
CA HIS A 91 -10.79 -15.04 7.16
C HIS A 91 -10.00 -15.52 5.94
N VAL A 92 -9.91 -16.84 5.72
CA VAL A 92 -9.15 -17.40 4.59
C VAL A 92 -10.10 -18.28 3.78
N ARG A 93 -10.36 -17.89 2.54
CA ARG A 93 -11.16 -18.65 1.57
C ARG A 93 -10.31 -19.03 0.38
N LYS A 94 -10.07 -20.33 0.18
CA LYS A 94 -9.13 -20.79 -0.86
C LYS A 94 -7.83 -19.98 -0.75
N GLU A 95 -7.36 -19.35 -1.82
CA GLU A 95 -6.14 -18.57 -1.89
C GLU A 95 -6.33 -17.09 -1.53
N CYS A 96 -7.50 -16.70 -1.02
CA CYS A 96 -7.81 -15.33 -0.63
C CYS A 96 -7.83 -15.16 0.90
N LEU A 97 -7.25 -14.06 1.37
CA LEU A 97 -7.39 -13.55 2.73
C LEU A 97 -8.40 -12.39 2.70
N GLU A 98 -9.49 -12.54 3.43
CA GLU A 98 -10.46 -11.50 3.72
C GLU A 98 -10.09 -10.87 5.07
N LEU A 99 -9.64 -9.63 5.07
CA LEU A 99 -9.35 -8.87 6.27
C LEU A 99 -10.56 -8.03 6.67
N SER A 100 -10.94 -8.06 7.95
CA SER A 100 -11.95 -7.18 8.51
C SER A 100 -11.59 -6.81 9.96
N PHE A 101 -11.45 -5.52 10.25
CA PHE A 101 -11.18 -5.04 11.60
C PHE A 101 -11.58 -3.57 11.84
N PRO A 102 -11.85 -3.18 13.10
CA PRO A 102 -12.25 -1.82 13.43
C PRO A 102 -11.18 -0.78 13.06
N ALA A 103 -11.55 0.21 12.23
CA ALA A 103 -10.69 1.33 11.88
C ALA A 103 -10.84 2.52 12.85
N LYS A 104 -9.96 3.51 12.68
CA LYS A 104 -9.89 4.73 13.52
C LYS A 104 -11.19 5.56 13.56
N SER A 105 -12.12 5.34 12.63
CA SER A 105 -13.41 6.05 12.54
C SER A 105 -14.61 5.25 13.03
N GLY A 106 -14.42 4.04 13.59
CA GLY A 106 -15.52 3.17 14.02
C GLY A 106 -16.19 2.39 12.89
N THR A 107 -15.80 2.62 11.63
CA THR A 107 -16.16 1.78 10.48
C THR A 107 -15.16 0.63 10.37
N ASP A 108 -15.64 -0.57 10.08
CA ASP A 108 -14.76 -1.69 9.76
C ASP A 108 -13.98 -1.40 8.48
N TRP A 109 -12.68 -1.69 8.52
CA TRP A 109 -11.84 -1.69 7.33
C TRP A 109 -11.81 -3.10 6.76
N GLU A 110 -12.13 -3.21 5.48
CA GLU A 110 -12.16 -4.46 4.74
C GLU A 110 -11.16 -4.45 3.58
N SER A 111 -10.56 -5.59 3.30
CA SER A 111 -9.65 -5.79 2.17
C SER A 111 -9.49 -7.25 1.85
N GLU A 112 -9.26 -7.54 0.58
CA GLU A 112 -8.97 -8.88 0.09
C GLU A 112 -7.53 -8.94 -0.44
N ILE A 113 -6.84 -10.05 -0.14
CA ILE A 113 -5.51 -10.35 -0.66
C ILE A 113 -5.52 -11.75 -1.27
N HIS A 114 -5.34 -11.83 -2.58
CA HIS A 114 -5.20 -13.08 -3.30
C HIS A 114 -3.73 -13.49 -3.36
N ASP A 115 -3.33 -14.46 -2.54
CA ASP A 115 -1.97 -15.00 -2.48
C ASP A 115 -1.98 -16.40 -1.83
N ALA A 116 -1.69 -17.43 -2.61
CA ALA A 116 -1.75 -18.82 -2.18
C ALA A 116 -0.73 -19.16 -1.08
N ASP A 117 0.48 -18.62 -1.20
CA ASP A 117 1.58 -18.84 -0.25
C ASP A 117 1.28 -18.17 1.10
N LEU A 118 0.75 -16.94 1.05
CA LEU A 118 0.29 -16.20 2.21
C LEU A 118 -0.91 -16.90 2.88
N ALA A 119 -1.89 -17.36 2.10
CA ALA A 119 -3.03 -18.11 2.59
C ALA A 119 -2.61 -19.40 3.31
N ALA A 120 -1.63 -20.13 2.76
CA ALA A 120 -1.07 -21.33 3.39
C ALA A 120 -0.48 -21.03 4.77
N LEU A 121 0.35 -19.99 4.87
CA LEU A 121 0.92 -19.60 6.16
C LEU A 121 -0.16 -19.12 7.14
N VAL A 122 -1.06 -18.23 6.71
CA VAL A 122 -2.07 -17.65 7.60
C VAL A 122 -3.02 -18.71 8.16
N ARG A 123 -3.39 -19.74 7.38
CA ARG A 123 -4.16 -20.89 7.92
C ARG A 123 -3.42 -21.56 9.08
N THR A 124 -2.11 -21.73 8.96
CA THR A 124 -1.27 -22.30 10.02
C THR A 124 -1.25 -21.41 11.26
N LEU A 125 -1.03 -20.10 11.07
CA LEU A 125 -0.98 -19.11 12.16
C LEU A 125 -2.31 -19.03 12.92
N LYS A 126 -3.45 -19.16 12.21
CA LYS A 126 -4.80 -19.06 12.78
C LYS A 126 -5.19 -20.22 13.70
N ARG A 127 -4.51 -21.38 13.63
CA ARG A 127 -4.77 -22.53 14.53
C ARG A 127 -4.56 -22.21 16.01
N ARG A 128 -3.92 -21.08 16.32
CA ARG A 128 -3.65 -20.57 17.68
C ARG A 128 -4.88 -19.93 18.36
N GLY A 129 -6.00 -19.80 17.65
CA GLY A 129 -7.23 -19.21 18.18
C GLY A 129 -7.39 -17.73 17.83
N GLY A 130 -8.64 -17.26 17.85
CA GLY A 130 -9.02 -15.93 17.34
C GLY A 130 -8.35 -14.75 18.05
N ASN A 131 -8.09 -14.87 19.35
CA ASN A 131 -7.47 -13.81 20.16
C ASN A 131 -5.95 -13.73 20.04
N ALA A 132 -5.31 -14.69 19.34
CA ALA A 132 -3.86 -14.66 19.14
C ALA A 132 -3.45 -13.55 18.15
N ARG A 133 -2.28 -12.96 18.36
CA ARG A 133 -1.62 -12.03 17.44
C ARG A 133 -1.40 -12.73 16.10
N LEU A 134 -1.91 -12.21 14.98
CA LEU A 134 -1.83 -12.87 13.66
C LEU A 134 -0.37 -13.11 13.25
N LEU A 135 0.42 -12.04 13.20
CA LEU A 135 1.83 -12.08 12.82
C LEU A 135 2.67 -12.44 14.04
N SER A 136 2.81 -13.73 14.30
CA SER A 136 3.77 -14.25 15.27
C SER A 136 4.50 -15.42 14.67
N PHE A 137 5.76 -15.56 15.04
CA PHE A 137 6.60 -16.68 14.65
C PHE A 137 6.80 -17.64 15.82
N LYS A 138 7.14 -18.87 15.50
CA LYS A 138 7.46 -19.91 16.48
C LYS A 138 8.95 -19.85 16.80
N ASP A 139 9.25 -19.62 18.06
CA ASP A 139 10.59 -19.64 18.65
C ASP A 139 10.68 -20.80 19.64
N GLY A 140 11.22 -21.92 19.17
CA GLY A 140 11.19 -23.20 19.88
C GLY A 140 9.75 -23.65 20.19
N ARG A 141 9.40 -23.65 21.48
CA ARG A 141 8.05 -24.00 21.97
C ARG A 141 7.13 -22.79 22.13
N THR A 142 7.66 -21.58 22.01
CA THR A 142 6.92 -20.33 22.27
C THR A 142 6.53 -19.64 20.98
N TRP A 143 5.49 -18.81 21.04
CA TRP A 143 5.10 -17.93 19.93
C TRP A 143 5.42 -16.50 20.31
N ARG A 144 6.12 -15.78 19.41
CA ARG A 144 6.48 -14.38 19.62
C ARG A 144 5.86 -13.50 18.54
N PRO A 145 5.10 -12.45 18.90
CA PRO A 145 4.58 -11.52 17.91
C PRO A 145 5.70 -10.72 17.25
N LEU A 146 5.50 -10.36 15.98
CA LEU A 146 6.33 -9.36 15.32
C LEU A 146 5.95 -7.97 15.80
N THR A 147 6.95 -7.12 15.96
CA THR A 147 6.78 -5.69 16.22
C THR A 147 6.77 -4.89 14.91
N SER A 148 6.33 -3.63 14.93
CA SER A 148 6.48 -2.73 13.78
C SER A 148 7.95 -2.50 13.39
N ALA A 149 8.87 -2.58 14.36
CA ALA A 149 10.31 -2.43 14.10
C ALA A 149 10.86 -3.64 13.34
N ASP A 150 10.44 -4.87 13.70
CA ASP A 150 10.83 -6.07 12.96
C ASP A 150 10.38 -5.99 11.49
N ILE A 151 9.13 -5.58 11.26
CA ILE A 151 8.55 -5.48 9.92
C ILE A 151 9.29 -4.43 9.08
N ASN A 152 9.51 -3.23 9.62
CA ASN A 152 10.24 -2.18 8.89
C ASN A 152 11.71 -2.56 8.65
N GLY A 153 12.35 -3.25 9.60
CA GLY A 153 13.70 -3.78 9.43
C GLY A 153 13.79 -4.75 8.25
N TYR A 154 12.81 -5.63 8.13
CA TYR A 154 12.73 -6.58 7.02
C TYR A 154 12.38 -5.91 5.67
N VAL A 155 11.49 -4.90 5.67
CA VAL A 155 11.24 -4.07 4.48
C VAL A 155 12.55 -3.45 4.00
N LYS A 156 13.33 -2.85 4.91
CA LYS A 156 14.62 -2.25 4.60
C LYS A 156 15.61 -3.27 4.04
N GLU A 157 15.69 -4.44 4.66
CA GLU A 157 16.56 -5.53 4.19
C GLU A 157 16.21 -5.97 2.75
N ARG A 158 14.92 -6.17 2.46
CA ARG A 158 14.47 -6.69 1.15
C ARG A 158 14.45 -5.64 0.05
N THR A 159 14.29 -4.37 0.38
CA THR A 159 14.25 -3.27 -0.60
C THR A 159 15.58 -2.52 -0.76
N GLY A 160 16.53 -2.71 0.17
CA GLY A 160 17.82 -2.02 0.20
C GLY A 160 17.75 -0.56 0.68
N LEU A 161 16.55 -0.02 0.94
CA LEU A 161 16.33 1.37 1.33
C LEU A 161 15.40 1.44 2.55
N ASP A 162 15.47 2.55 3.30
CA ASP A 162 14.70 2.73 4.53
C ASP A 162 13.24 3.11 4.23
N PHE A 163 12.49 2.22 3.57
CA PHE A 163 11.06 2.38 3.31
C PHE A 163 10.21 1.97 4.49
N THR A 164 9.03 2.59 4.56
CA THR A 164 8.04 2.36 5.60
C THR A 164 6.69 2.00 4.97
N ALA A 165 5.76 1.54 5.80
CA ALA A 165 4.35 1.39 5.46
C ALA A 165 3.73 2.58 4.70
N LYS A 166 4.20 3.80 5.00
CA LYS A 166 3.67 5.02 4.42
C LYS A 166 4.05 5.13 2.94
N ASP A 167 5.25 4.69 2.59
CA ASP A 167 5.76 4.73 1.22
C ASP A 167 4.94 3.79 0.33
N PHE A 168 4.64 2.55 0.79
CA PHE A 168 3.71 1.63 0.11
C PHE A 168 2.34 2.28 -0.16
N ARG A 169 1.75 2.92 0.86
CA ARG A 169 0.44 3.59 0.69
C ARG A 169 0.49 4.76 -0.29
N THR A 170 1.58 5.51 -0.34
CA THR A 170 1.74 6.57 -1.35
C THR A 170 1.88 5.97 -2.75
N LEU A 171 2.64 4.89 -2.90
CA LEU A 171 2.75 4.19 -4.17
C LEU A 171 1.38 3.66 -4.64
N HIS A 172 0.66 2.91 -3.80
CA HIS A 172 -0.63 2.33 -4.18
C HIS A 172 -1.67 3.40 -4.51
N GLY A 173 -1.71 4.50 -3.76
CA GLY A 173 -2.60 5.62 -4.05
C GLY A 173 -2.33 6.22 -5.43
N THR A 174 -1.05 6.41 -5.77
CA THR A 174 -0.65 6.96 -7.06
C THR A 174 -0.90 5.97 -8.20
N VAL A 175 -0.60 4.68 -8.01
CA VAL A 175 -0.88 3.61 -8.98
C VAL A 175 -2.37 3.47 -9.26
N ALA A 176 -3.22 3.44 -8.23
CA ALA A 176 -4.66 3.36 -8.39
C ALA A 176 -5.21 4.55 -9.20
N ALA A 177 -4.74 5.77 -8.89
CA ALA A 177 -5.11 6.95 -9.67
C ALA A 177 -4.62 6.85 -11.13
N ALA A 178 -3.39 6.38 -11.36
CA ALA A 178 -2.83 6.27 -12.70
C ALA A 178 -3.60 5.25 -13.56
N VAL A 179 -3.96 4.10 -13.00
CA VAL A 179 -4.79 3.08 -13.66
C VAL A 179 -6.18 3.64 -13.99
N SER A 180 -6.81 4.35 -13.06
CA SER A 180 -8.12 4.98 -13.30
C SER A 180 -8.07 6.00 -14.45
N LEU A 181 -7.05 6.86 -14.44
CA LEU A 181 -6.85 7.86 -15.50
C LEU A 181 -6.58 7.20 -16.86
N ALA A 182 -5.76 6.15 -16.90
CA ALA A 182 -5.48 5.40 -18.13
C ALA A 182 -6.75 4.75 -18.70
N ARG A 183 -7.58 4.14 -17.85
CA ARG A 183 -8.88 3.58 -18.24
C ARG A 183 -9.85 4.63 -18.77
N SER A 184 -9.80 5.84 -18.22
CA SER A 184 -10.64 6.94 -18.72
C SER A 184 -10.22 7.41 -20.12
N GLY A 185 -8.98 7.18 -20.53
CA GLY A 185 -8.46 7.57 -21.84
C GLY A 185 -8.42 9.10 -22.06
N PRO A 186 -8.18 9.54 -23.31
CA PRO A 186 -8.14 10.96 -23.66
C PRO A 186 -9.51 11.62 -23.45
N GLN A 187 -9.51 12.75 -22.75
CA GLN A 187 -10.73 13.50 -22.46
C GLN A 187 -10.74 14.84 -23.24
N PRO A 188 -11.74 15.08 -24.11
CA PRO A 188 -11.71 16.19 -25.08
C PRO A 188 -11.88 17.57 -24.44
N THR A 189 -12.54 17.66 -23.30
CA THR A 189 -12.85 18.93 -22.64
C THR A 189 -12.23 19.04 -21.25
N VAL A 190 -12.01 20.28 -20.79
CA VAL A 190 -11.54 20.55 -19.42
C VAL A 190 -12.50 19.97 -18.38
N ALA A 191 -13.81 20.08 -18.62
CA ALA A 191 -14.83 19.52 -17.73
C ALA A 191 -14.76 17.99 -17.65
N ALA A 192 -14.53 17.31 -18.79
CA ALA A 192 -14.36 15.86 -18.84
C ALA A 192 -13.07 15.41 -18.13
N ARG A 193 -11.95 16.13 -18.33
CA ARG A 193 -10.70 15.89 -17.58
C ARG A 193 -10.89 16.03 -16.06
N LYS A 194 -11.59 17.07 -15.60
CA LYS A 194 -11.91 17.25 -14.17
C LYS A 194 -12.74 16.10 -13.60
N ARG A 195 -13.72 15.59 -14.37
CA ARG A 195 -14.51 14.42 -13.98
C ARG A 195 -13.66 13.16 -13.87
N ALA A 196 -12.79 12.88 -14.85
CA ALA A 196 -11.87 11.75 -14.82
C ALA A 196 -10.94 11.79 -13.58
N VAL A 197 -10.37 12.96 -13.28
CA VAL A 197 -9.58 13.16 -12.05
C VAL A 197 -10.42 12.92 -10.79
N GLY A 198 -11.68 13.34 -10.77
CA GLY A 198 -12.61 13.08 -9.66
C GLY A 198 -12.80 11.58 -9.41
N VAL A 199 -13.01 10.79 -10.48
CA VAL A 199 -13.12 9.33 -10.42
C VAL A 199 -11.81 8.70 -9.92
N ALA A 200 -10.67 9.13 -10.45
CA ALA A 200 -9.36 8.63 -9.99
C ALA A 200 -9.12 8.86 -8.50
N MET A 201 -9.58 9.99 -7.93
CA MET A 201 -9.46 10.23 -6.50
C MET A 201 -10.42 9.39 -5.67
N LEU A 202 -11.59 9.04 -6.20
CA LEU A 202 -12.52 8.10 -5.56
C LEU A 202 -11.92 6.68 -5.50
N GLU A 203 -11.36 6.20 -6.60
CA GLU A 203 -10.70 4.89 -6.66
C GLU A 203 -9.47 4.81 -5.74
N ALA A 204 -8.59 5.82 -5.80
CA ALA A 204 -7.44 5.89 -4.89
C ALA A 204 -7.88 5.95 -3.41
N ALA A 205 -8.97 6.64 -3.11
CA ALA A 205 -9.50 6.71 -1.75
C ALA A 205 -10.08 5.38 -1.26
N ALA A 206 -10.76 4.64 -2.13
CA ALA A 206 -11.27 3.30 -1.85
C ALA A 206 -10.13 2.34 -1.50
N VAL A 207 -9.09 2.27 -2.34
CA VAL A 207 -7.89 1.44 -2.11
C VAL A 207 -7.21 1.77 -0.77
N LEU A 208 -7.17 3.05 -0.41
CA LEU A 208 -6.46 3.52 0.77
C LEU A 208 -7.29 3.52 2.06
N GLY A 209 -8.62 3.33 1.97
CA GLY A 209 -9.55 3.56 3.07
C GLY A 209 -9.39 4.97 3.65
N ASN A 210 -9.50 6.00 2.80
CA ASN A 210 -9.50 7.41 3.20
C ASN A 210 -10.53 8.20 2.37
N THR A 211 -10.61 9.52 2.55
CA THR A 211 -11.47 10.37 1.70
C THR A 211 -10.74 10.77 0.41
N PRO A 212 -11.46 11.07 -0.69
CA PRO A 212 -10.86 11.56 -1.94
C PRO A 212 -9.96 12.80 -1.75
N SER A 213 -10.34 13.69 -0.83
CA SER A 213 -9.53 14.85 -0.47
C SER A 213 -8.20 14.47 0.19
N ILE A 214 -8.19 13.45 1.05
CA ILE A 214 -6.99 12.94 1.71
C ILE A 214 -6.11 12.16 0.72
N ALA A 215 -6.70 11.32 -0.14
CA ALA A 215 -5.99 10.66 -1.23
C ALA A 215 -5.24 11.68 -2.09
N ARG A 216 -5.97 12.67 -2.63
CA ARG A 216 -5.40 13.73 -3.49
C ARG A 216 -4.30 14.52 -2.80
N LYS A 217 -4.51 14.95 -1.55
CA LYS A 217 -3.56 15.83 -0.86
C LYS A 217 -2.31 15.11 -0.37
N SER A 218 -2.41 13.81 -0.06
CA SER A 218 -1.38 13.13 0.74
C SER A 218 -0.77 11.90 0.09
N TYR A 219 -1.46 11.23 -0.84
CA TYR A 219 -1.08 9.91 -1.34
C TYR A 219 -0.97 9.81 -2.85
N VAL A 220 -1.60 10.70 -3.63
CA VAL A 220 -1.44 10.74 -5.09
C VAL A 220 -0.36 11.76 -5.46
N ASP A 221 0.62 11.35 -6.27
CA ASP A 221 1.62 12.25 -6.83
C ASP A 221 0.96 13.30 -7.74
N PRO A 222 1.08 14.62 -7.44
CA PRO A 222 0.48 15.66 -8.27
C PRO A 222 1.03 15.68 -9.70
N ARG A 223 2.27 15.23 -9.95
CA ARG A 223 2.86 15.16 -11.29
C ARG A 223 2.05 14.28 -12.23
N LEU A 224 1.39 13.23 -11.71
CA LEU A 224 0.48 12.39 -12.49
C LEU A 224 -0.69 13.19 -13.06
N LEU A 225 -1.23 14.12 -12.27
CA LEU A 225 -2.35 14.96 -12.70
C LEU A 225 -1.92 15.99 -13.75
N ASP A 226 -0.69 16.50 -13.61
CA ASP A 226 -0.09 17.40 -14.59
C ASP A 226 0.12 16.70 -15.94
N ARG A 227 0.65 15.47 -15.92
CA ARG A 227 0.80 14.60 -17.11
C ARG A 227 -0.53 14.32 -17.79
N PHE A 228 -1.54 13.93 -17.01
CA PHE A 228 -2.88 13.71 -17.57
C PHE A 228 -3.50 14.97 -18.16
N ALA A 229 -3.28 16.14 -17.54
CA ALA A 229 -3.72 17.41 -18.09
C ALA A 229 -3.01 17.77 -19.41
N ALA A 230 -1.74 17.36 -19.56
CA ALA A 230 -0.95 17.47 -20.78
C ALA A 230 -1.29 16.43 -21.85
N GLY A 231 -2.17 15.47 -21.55
CA GLY A 231 -2.58 14.43 -22.49
C GLY A 231 -1.68 13.20 -22.47
N GLU A 232 -1.06 12.89 -21.33
CA GLU A 232 -0.18 11.73 -21.13
C GLU A 232 -0.74 10.83 -20.02
N THR A 233 -0.59 9.51 -20.16
CA THR A 233 -1.00 8.52 -19.14
C THR A 233 -0.15 7.26 -19.27
N ILE A 234 -0.22 6.37 -18.28
CA ILE A 234 0.33 5.01 -18.41
C ILE A 234 -0.44 4.21 -19.47
N ASP A 235 0.19 3.21 -20.09
CA ASP A 235 -0.48 2.38 -21.09
C ASP A 235 -1.65 1.58 -20.47
N PRO A 236 -2.91 1.80 -20.91
CA PRO A 236 -4.07 1.07 -20.39
C PRO A 236 -4.03 -0.44 -20.66
N LYS A 237 -3.19 -0.91 -21.59
CA LYS A 237 -2.98 -2.34 -21.85
C LYS A 237 -1.97 -2.99 -20.90
N ARG A 238 -1.19 -2.20 -20.16
CA ARG A 238 -0.12 -2.65 -19.27
C ARG A 238 -0.39 -2.29 -17.80
N VAL A 239 -1.65 -2.28 -17.40
CA VAL A 239 -2.06 -1.98 -16.01
C VAL A 239 -1.47 -2.95 -14.98
N ASP A 240 -1.16 -4.20 -15.37
CA ASP A 240 -0.45 -5.16 -14.51
C ASP A 240 1.01 -4.78 -14.26
N SER A 241 1.56 -3.85 -15.05
CA SER A 241 2.87 -3.25 -14.90
C SER A 241 2.80 -1.77 -14.48
N ALA A 242 1.68 -1.33 -13.89
CA ALA A 242 1.42 0.08 -13.61
C ALA A 242 2.51 0.77 -12.78
N GLU A 243 3.20 0.06 -11.88
CA GLU A 243 4.35 0.62 -11.13
C GLU A 243 5.51 1.02 -12.05
N SER A 244 5.84 0.18 -13.03
CA SER A 244 6.91 0.46 -14.01
C SER A 244 6.48 1.55 -14.99
N GLU A 245 5.24 1.50 -15.48
CA GLU A 245 4.69 2.53 -16.36
C GLU A 245 4.61 3.90 -15.68
N LEU A 246 4.23 3.92 -14.40
CA LEU A 246 4.17 5.15 -13.62
C LEU A 246 5.56 5.77 -13.44
N ARG A 247 6.59 4.94 -13.19
CA ARG A 247 7.98 5.41 -13.16
C ARG A 247 8.39 6.01 -14.50
N ALA A 248 8.12 5.32 -15.61
CA ALA A 248 8.44 5.80 -16.94
C ALA A 248 7.80 7.17 -17.23
N LEU A 249 6.49 7.28 -16.94
CA LEU A 249 5.72 8.52 -17.11
C LEU A 249 6.27 9.69 -16.26
N LEU A 250 6.66 9.43 -15.01
CA LEU A 250 7.01 10.49 -14.05
C LEU A 250 8.48 10.87 -14.03
N TYR A 251 9.40 9.94 -14.35
CA TYR A 251 10.83 10.23 -14.49
C TYR A 251 11.24 10.56 -15.93
N GLY A 252 10.38 10.33 -16.93
CA GLY A 252 10.76 10.46 -18.34
C GLY A 252 11.77 9.39 -18.77
N GLU A 253 11.82 8.28 -18.05
CA GLU A 253 12.64 7.11 -18.38
C GLU A 253 11.82 6.21 -19.34
N GLY A 254 12.13 6.22 -20.64
CA GLY A 254 11.47 5.39 -21.67
C GLY A 254 10.47 6.15 -22.57
N ASP A 255 9.80 5.41 -23.47
CA ASP A 255 8.86 5.97 -24.45
C ASP A 255 7.60 6.50 -23.76
N VAL A 256 7.40 7.81 -23.75
CA VAL A 256 6.15 8.44 -23.33
C VAL A 256 5.08 8.10 -24.38
N VAL A 257 4.12 7.26 -24.02
CA VAL A 257 3.02 6.90 -24.92
C VAL A 257 2.04 8.08 -24.98
N PRO A 258 1.90 8.76 -26.13
CA PRO A 258 0.92 9.81 -26.29
C PRO A 258 -0.48 9.20 -26.14
N LEU A 259 -1.41 9.91 -25.49
CA LEU A 259 -2.83 9.56 -25.60
C LEU A 259 -3.21 9.59 -27.08
N GLN A 260 -3.37 8.42 -27.71
CA GLN A 260 -3.78 8.35 -29.10
C GLN A 260 -5.15 9.02 -29.24
N LYS A 261 -5.22 10.04 -30.10
CA LYS A 261 -6.48 10.66 -30.48
C LYS A 261 -7.31 9.58 -31.18
N SER A 262 -8.55 9.39 -30.74
CA SER A 262 -9.54 8.68 -31.54
C SER A 262 -9.61 9.37 -32.90
N GLY A 263 -9.28 8.64 -33.96
CA GLY A 263 -9.53 9.06 -35.34
C GLY A 263 -11.02 9.18 -35.62
#